data_AF-A0A1I0UF03-F1
#
_entry.id   AF-A0A1I0UF03-F1
#
_cell.length_a   1.000
_cell.length_b   1.000
_cell.length_c   1.000
_cell.angle_alpha   90.00
_cell.angle_beta   90.00
_cell.angle_gamma   90.00
#
_symmetry.space_group_name_H-M   'P 1'
#
loop_
_entity.id
_entity.type
_entity.pdbx_description
1 polymer ?
#
loop_
_entity_poly.entity_id
_entity_poly.type
_entity_poly.pdbx_seq_one_letter_code
_entity_poly.pdbx_strand_id
1 'polypeptide(L)'
;MLTLSGGAEIGDSYSARYYNLSRLREFDGRMAEIGRFCMHPEWHDPDILRLAWGALSRHVDREGVEMLFGCSSFMGTDTQGYEDTFAMLRERHLAPKRWLPRVKAPRVFRFARALRLRKPDPRRAMAAMPPLLRSYLAMGGWVSDHAVVDDQLNTLHVFTGLEIRAIPPARAKLLRAAGA
;
A
#
# COMPACT_ATOMS: atom_id res chain seq x y z
N MET A 1 -0.34 -11.81 -9.21
CA MET A 1 -0.55 -11.83 -7.75
C MET A 1 0.24 -13.01 -7.22
N LEU A 2 1.08 -12.79 -6.21
CA LEU A 2 1.87 -13.86 -5.58
C LEU A 2 1.25 -14.15 -4.22
N THR A 3 0.82 -15.40 -3.99
CA THR A 3 0.29 -15.84 -2.70
C THR A 3 1.38 -16.58 -1.95
N LEU A 4 1.56 -16.22 -0.69
CA LEU A 4 2.55 -16.79 0.22
C LEU A 4 1.83 -17.59 1.29
N SER A 5 2.40 -18.72 1.68
CA SER A 5 1.87 -19.53 2.79
C SER A 5 1.95 -18.79 4.13
N GLY A 6 2.91 -17.87 4.27
CA GLY A 6 3.07 -16.97 5.41
C GLY A 6 4.29 -16.06 5.26
N GLY A 7 4.64 -15.36 6.34
CA GLY A 7 5.73 -14.38 6.37
C GLY A 7 7.10 -14.96 6.03
N ALA A 8 7.35 -16.25 6.28
CA ALA A 8 8.63 -16.89 6.01
C ALA A 8 9.09 -16.73 4.54
N GLU A 9 8.14 -16.70 3.60
CA GLU A 9 8.36 -16.58 2.15
C GLU A 9 8.40 -15.12 1.66
N ILE A 10 8.21 -14.13 2.55
CA ILE A 10 8.09 -12.71 2.16
C ILE A 10 9.31 -12.18 1.38
N GLY A 11 10.47 -12.81 1.56
CA GLY A 11 11.72 -12.50 0.86
C GLY A 11 11.67 -12.72 -0.65
N ASP A 12 10.78 -13.57 -1.14
CA ASP A 12 10.65 -13.91 -2.56
C ASP A 12 9.75 -12.94 -3.34
N SER A 13 9.11 -12.01 -2.62
CA SER A 13 8.21 -11.00 -3.20
C SER A 13 8.94 -9.93 -4.02
N TYR A 14 8.23 -9.28 -4.93
CA TYR A 14 8.74 -8.11 -5.65
C TYR A 14 9.09 -6.98 -4.67
N SER A 15 8.23 -6.74 -3.68
CA SER A 15 8.41 -5.71 -2.65
C SER A 15 9.70 -5.92 -1.84
N ALA A 16 10.08 -7.17 -1.59
CA ALA A 16 11.33 -7.50 -0.89
C ALA A 16 12.59 -7.10 -1.68
N ARG A 17 12.50 -6.81 -2.98
CA ARG A 17 13.62 -6.26 -3.76
C ARG A 17 13.99 -4.85 -3.31
N TYR A 18 13.01 -4.04 -2.90
CA TYR A 18 13.18 -2.62 -2.56
C TYR A 18 13.11 -2.33 -1.06
N TYR A 19 12.42 -3.17 -0.31
CA TYR A 19 12.23 -3.01 1.13
C TYR A 19 12.86 -4.16 1.89
N ASN A 20 13.44 -3.89 3.06
CA ASN A 20 13.80 -4.93 3.99
C ASN A 20 12.54 -5.30 4.81
N LEU A 21 11.98 -6.45 4.47
CA LEU A 21 10.75 -7.01 5.05
C LEU A 21 11.02 -8.04 6.16
N SER A 22 12.22 -8.05 6.76
CA SER A 22 12.61 -9.06 7.76
C SER A 22 11.62 -9.19 8.91
N ARG A 23 10.97 -8.08 9.27
CA ARG A 23 9.94 -8.00 10.32
C ARG A 23 8.63 -8.69 9.96
N LEU A 24 8.25 -8.70 8.70
CA LEU A 24 7.04 -9.39 8.23
C LEU A 24 7.22 -10.91 8.17
N ARG A 25 8.44 -11.42 8.37
CA ARG A 25 8.69 -12.87 8.45
C ARG A 25 7.96 -13.54 9.61
N GLU A 26 7.62 -12.78 10.64
CA GLU A 26 6.90 -13.23 11.83
C GLU A 26 5.36 -13.22 11.66
N PHE A 27 4.85 -12.92 10.45
CA PHE A 27 3.41 -12.98 10.19
C PHE A 27 2.99 -14.41 9.84
N ASP A 28 2.16 -15.03 10.68
CA ASP A 28 1.80 -16.46 10.53
C ASP A 28 0.75 -16.75 9.45
N GLY A 29 -0.08 -15.76 9.11
CA GLY A 29 -1.20 -15.94 8.18
C GLY A 29 -0.77 -15.88 6.72
N ARG A 30 -1.59 -16.47 5.83
CA ARG A 30 -1.35 -16.38 4.38
C ARG A 30 -1.30 -14.92 3.92
N MET A 31 -0.36 -14.62 3.05
CA MET A 31 -0.16 -13.27 2.54
C MET A 31 -0.35 -13.26 1.03
N ALA A 32 -0.74 -12.12 0.46
CA ALA A 32 -0.72 -11.97 -0.97
C ALA A 32 -0.18 -10.62 -1.43
N GLU A 33 0.80 -10.70 -2.34
CA GLU A 33 1.35 -9.54 -3.02
C GLU A 33 0.46 -9.15 -4.20
N ILE A 34 -0.07 -7.94 -4.11
CA ILE A 34 -0.78 -7.30 -5.21
C ILE A 34 0.26 -6.63 -6.09
N GLY A 35 0.34 -7.13 -7.33
CA GLY A 35 1.21 -6.57 -8.35
C GLY A 35 0.70 -5.23 -8.87
N ARG A 36 1.29 -4.77 -9.97
CA ARG A 36 0.94 -3.51 -10.61
C ARG A 36 -0.53 -3.52 -11.06
N PHE A 37 -1.29 -2.56 -10.53
CA PHE A 37 -2.62 -2.23 -11.01
C PHE A 37 -2.56 -0.92 -11.79
N CYS A 38 -2.82 -0.98 -13.09
CA CYS A 38 -2.86 0.17 -13.98
C CYS A 38 -4.27 0.36 -14.53
N MET A 39 -4.71 1.60 -14.57
CA MET A 39 -5.92 2.00 -15.30
C MET A 39 -5.47 2.75 -16.54
N HIS A 40 -6.24 2.61 -17.62
CA HIS A 40 -6.02 3.40 -18.83
C HIS A 40 -6.13 4.91 -18.47
N PRO A 41 -5.25 5.80 -18.97
CA PRO A 41 -5.24 7.22 -18.57
C PRO A 41 -6.58 7.93 -18.78
N GLU A 42 -7.30 7.57 -19.84
CA GLU A 42 -8.63 8.15 -20.13
C GLU A 42 -9.77 7.58 -19.26
N TRP A 43 -9.51 6.51 -18.51
CA TRP A 43 -10.54 5.83 -17.71
C TRP A 43 -10.52 6.32 -16.27
N HIS A 44 -11.55 7.07 -15.92
CA HIS A 44 -11.73 7.68 -14.60
C HIS A 44 -12.93 7.08 -13.83
N ASP A 45 -13.48 5.97 -14.33
CA ASP A 45 -14.67 5.35 -13.74
C ASP A 45 -14.36 4.73 -12.37
N PRO A 46 -14.98 5.22 -11.28
CA PRO A 46 -14.77 4.66 -9.94
C PRO A 46 -15.16 3.18 -9.83
N ASP A 47 -16.02 2.68 -10.72
CA ASP A 47 -16.43 1.27 -10.71
C ASP A 47 -15.30 0.32 -11.09
N ILE A 48 -14.28 0.77 -11.82
CA ILE A 48 -13.10 -0.05 -12.14
C ILE A 48 -12.41 -0.51 -10.85
N LEU A 49 -12.17 0.41 -9.91
CA LEU A 49 -11.59 0.06 -8.62
C LEU A 49 -12.54 -0.81 -7.80
N ARG A 50 -13.85 -0.50 -7.80
CA ARG A 50 -14.85 -1.28 -7.07
C ARG A 50 -14.87 -2.74 -7.51
N LEU A 51 -14.90 -3.00 -8.82
CA LEU A 51 -14.88 -4.34 -9.41
C LEU A 51 -13.55 -5.05 -9.15
N ALA A 52 -12.41 -4.36 -9.26
CA ALA A 52 -11.11 -4.92 -8.94
C ALA A 52 -11.04 -5.38 -7.48
N TRP A 53 -11.52 -4.56 -6.55
CA TRP A 53 -11.62 -4.93 -5.15
C TRP A 53 -12.61 -6.07 -4.89
N GLY A 54 -13.71 -6.14 -5.65
CA GLY A 54 -14.65 -7.26 -5.60
C GLY A 54 -14.04 -8.58 -6.07
N ALA A 55 -13.24 -8.56 -7.14
CA ALA A 55 -12.50 -9.74 -7.58
C ALA A 55 -11.43 -10.16 -6.56
N LEU A 56 -10.74 -9.18 -5.97
CA LEU A 56 -9.73 -9.42 -4.95
C LEU A 56 -10.34 -9.97 -3.66
N SER A 57 -11.50 -9.49 -3.22
CA SER A 57 -12.18 -9.99 -2.02
C SER A 57 -12.53 -11.48 -2.16
N ARG A 58 -13.03 -11.91 -3.33
CA ARG A 58 -13.26 -13.34 -3.62
C ARG A 58 -11.98 -14.17 -3.54
N HIS A 59 -10.87 -13.64 -4.05
CA HIS A 59 -9.59 -14.33 -3.96
C HIS A 59 -9.12 -14.44 -2.49
N VAL A 60 -9.23 -13.35 -1.73
CA VAL A 60 -8.89 -13.32 -0.30
C VAL A 60 -9.68 -14.36 0.48
N ASP A 61 -11.01 -14.41 0.28
CA ASP A 61 -11.88 -15.35 0.98
C ASP A 61 -11.58 -16.81 0.57
N ARG A 62 -11.38 -17.07 -0.73
CA ARG A 62 -11.09 -18.42 -1.24
C ARG A 62 -9.74 -18.96 -0.75
N GLU A 63 -8.71 -18.13 -0.76
CA GLU A 63 -7.36 -18.55 -0.39
C GLU A 63 -7.08 -18.39 1.11
N GLY A 64 -8.01 -17.83 1.89
CA GLY A 64 -7.81 -17.55 3.31
C GLY A 64 -6.67 -16.56 3.57
N VAL A 65 -6.53 -15.55 2.72
CA VAL A 65 -5.48 -14.52 2.89
C VAL A 65 -5.78 -13.66 4.11
N GLU A 66 -4.77 -13.43 4.93
CA GLU A 66 -4.86 -12.60 6.13
C GLU A 66 -4.13 -11.26 5.99
N MET A 67 -3.19 -11.13 5.05
CA MET A 67 -2.55 -9.87 4.72
C MET A 67 -2.42 -9.66 3.21
N LEU A 68 -2.88 -8.49 2.74
CA LEU A 68 -2.54 -7.96 1.43
C LEU A 68 -1.35 -7.02 1.56
N PHE A 69 -0.42 -7.10 0.62
CA PHE A 69 0.71 -6.17 0.58
C PHE A 69 1.16 -5.85 -0.85
N GLY A 70 2.01 -4.85 -0.99
CA GLY A 70 2.59 -4.45 -2.27
C GLY A 70 3.20 -3.05 -2.22
N CYS A 71 3.30 -2.42 -3.38
CA CYS A 71 3.85 -1.07 -3.53
C CYS A 71 2.79 -0.13 -4.12
N SER A 72 2.49 0.96 -3.42
CA SER A 72 1.65 2.04 -3.94
C SER A 72 2.53 3.13 -4.53
N SER A 73 2.31 3.46 -5.80
CA SER A 73 3.15 4.41 -6.56
C SER A 73 2.51 5.78 -6.70
N PHE A 74 3.36 6.79 -6.67
CA PHE A 74 3.13 8.19 -7.00
C PHE A 74 3.87 8.48 -8.31
N MET A 75 3.30 9.33 -9.16
CA MET A 75 3.87 9.61 -10.47
C MET A 75 5.06 10.57 -10.36
N GLY A 76 6.14 10.30 -11.09
CA GLY A 76 7.37 11.07 -11.04
C GLY A 76 8.31 10.64 -9.91
N THR A 77 9.57 11.06 -10.01
CA THR A 77 10.62 10.78 -9.03
C THR A 77 10.87 11.94 -8.05
N ASP A 78 10.14 13.05 -8.21
CA ASP A 78 10.20 14.21 -7.31
C ASP A 78 9.13 14.13 -6.23
N THR A 79 9.50 14.58 -5.03
CA THR A 79 8.61 14.72 -3.89
C THR A 79 7.75 15.99 -3.95
N GLN A 80 8.10 16.94 -4.83
CA GLN A 80 7.38 18.19 -5.01
C GLN A 80 5.93 17.93 -5.39
N GLY A 81 4.99 18.50 -4.63
CA GLY A 81 3.56 18.30 -4.80
C GLY A 81 2.98 17.15 -3.96
N TYR A 82 3.82 16.26 -3.43
CA TYR A 82 3.41 15.14 -2.57
C TYR A 82 3.70 15.36 -1.08
N GLU A 83 4.26 16.49 -0.68
CA GLU A 83 4.74 16.71 0.69
C GLU A 83 3.60 16.66 1.71
N ASP A 84 2.43 17.22 1.38
CA ASP A 84 1.25 17.14 2.27
C ASP A 84 0.72 15.70 2.35
N THR A 85 0.77 14.95 1.25
CA THR A 85 0.41 13.53 1.23
C THR A 85 1.36 12.70 2.09
N PHE A 86 2.67 12.86 1.93
CA PHE A 86 3.66 12.16 2.74
C PHE A 86 3.61 12.57 4.22
N ALA A 87 3.33 13.84 4.53
CA ALA A 87 3.11 14.28 5.90
C ALA A 87 1.86 13.64 6.52
N MET A 88 0.77 13.48 5.75
CA MET A 88 -0.43 12.76 6.19
C MET A 88 -0.15 11.27 6.43
N LEU A 89 0.59 10.62 5.53
CA LEU A 89 1.00 9.22 5.68
C LEU A 89 1.82 9.01 6.97
N ARG A 90 2.79 9.90 7.23
CA ARG A 90 3.58 9.91 8.47
C ARG A 90 2.68 10.02 9.71
N GLU A 91 1.71 10.92 9.69
CA GLU A 91 0.89 11.23 10.86
C GLU A 91 -0.09 10.09 11.20
N ARG A 92 -0.66 9.43 10.19
CA ARG A 92 -1.86 8.59 10.38
C ARG A 92 -1.74 7.15 9.92
N HIS A 93 -0.76 6.84 9.06
CA HIS A 93 -0.79 5.61 8.29
C HIS A 93 0.53 4.84 8.30
N LEU A 94 1.48 5.18 9.18
CA LEU A 94 2.69 4.37 9.30
C LEU A 94 2.36 2.97 9.83
N ALA A 95 3.07 1.99 9.30
CA ALA A 95 3.00 0.61 9.74
C ALA A 95 3.16 0.48 11.26
N PRO A 96 2.48 -0.47 11.91
CA PRO A 96 2.80 -0.87 13.27
C PRO A 96 4.29 -1.18 13.41
N LYS A 97 4.91 -0.82 14.54
CA LYS A 97 6.37 -1.00 14.74
C LYS A 97 6.85 -2.43 14.47
N ARG A 98 6.04 -3.43 14.80
CA ARG A 98 6.31 -4.85 14.53
C ARG A 98 6.42 -5.17 13.03
N TRP A 99 5.69 -4.46 12.17
CA TRP A 99 5.62 -4.70 10.73
C TRP A 99 6.38 -3.69 9.89
N LEU A 100 6.84 -2.58 10.48
CA LEU A 100 7.43 -1.46 9.74
C LEU A 100 8.63 -1.90 8.88
N PRO A 101 8.51 -1.82 7.54
CA PRO A 101 9.60 -2.13 6.61
C PRO A 101 10.80 -1.23 6.85
N ARG A 102 12.00 -1.80 6.74
CA ARG A 102 13.25 -1.03 6.80
C ARG A 102 13.73 -0.67 5.40
N VAL A 103 14.53 0.39 5.33
CA VAL A 103 15.15 0.83 4.06
C VAL A 103 16.09 -0.27 3.55
N LYS A 104 15.95 -0.61 2.26
CA LYS A 104 16.85 -1.49 1.51
C LYS A 104 17.29 -0.86 0.18
N ALA A 105 16.39 -0.19 -0.52
CA ALA A 105 16.70 0.52 -1.75
C ALA A 105 17.78 1.61 -1.55
N PRO A 106 18.63 1.86 -2.56
CA PRO A 106 19.73 2.82 -2.46
C PRO A 106 19.24 4.27 -2.42
N ARG A 107 18.13 4.58 -3.10
CA ARG A 107 17.53 5.91 -3.15
C ARG A 107 16.15 5.90 -2.53
N VAL A 108 15.99 6.68 -1.45
CA VAL A 108 14.72 6.80 -0.74
C VAL A 108 14.48 8.23 -0.26
N PHE A 109 13.22 8.65 -0.24
CA PHE A 109 12.75 9.81 0.50
C PHE A 109 12.22 9.38 1.86
N ARG A 110 12.97 9.64 2.94
CA ARG A 110 12.60 9.29 4.32
C ARG A 110 11.60 10.28 4.90
N PHE A 111 10.40 10.32 4.32
CA PHE A 111 9.41 11.34 4.62
C PHE A 111 9.01 11.42 6.09
N ALA A 112 8.99 10.29 6.82
CA ALA A 112 8.66 10.33 8.25
C ALA A 112 9.65 11.16 9.06
N ARG A 113 10.94 11.14 8.67
CA ARG A 113 12.00 11.97 9.25
C ARG A 113 12.01 13.38 8.67
N ALA A 114 11.98 13.49 7.34
CA ALA A 114 12.12 14.76 6.63
C ALA A 114 10.95 15.73 6.92
N LEU A 115 9.73 15.20 7.08
CA LEU A 115 8.52 15.99 7.28
C LEU A 115 8.02 15.94 8.73
N ARG A 116 8.92 15.66 9.70
CA ARG A 116 8.55 15.48 11.12
C ARG A 116 7.81 16.68 11.72
N LEU A 117 8.16 17.90 11.29
CA LEU A 117 7.57 19.15 11.78
C LEU A 117 6.47 19.70 10.87
N ARG A 118 6.23 19.06 9.71
CA ARG A 118 5.19 19.50 8.77
C ARG A 118 3.83 18.97 9.21
N LYS A 119 2.87 19.88 9.36
CA LYS A 119 1.44 19.55 9.44
C LYS A 119 0.87 19.47 8.02
N PRO A 120 0.21 18.37 7.64
CA PRO A 120 -0.35 18.24 6.31
C PRO A 120 -1.59 19.13 6.13
N ASP A 121 -1.74 19.74 4.95
CA ASP A 121 -3.05 20.20 4.48
C ASP A 121 -3.87 18.97 4.03
N PRO A 122 -5.01 18.65 4.68
CA PRO A 122 -5.77 17.45 4.34
C PRO A 122 -6.34 17.44 2.92
N ARG A 123 -6.72 18.60 2.38
CA ARG A 123 -7.30 18.72 1.04
C ARG A 123 -6.23 18.45 -0.01
N ARG A 124 -5.06 19.09 0.11
CA ARG A 124 -3.93 18.88 -0.79
C ARG A 124 -3.40 17.44 -0.72
N ALA A 125 -3.26 16.92 0.51
CA ALA A 125 -2.82 15.56 0.74
C ALA A 125 -3.73 14.52 0.06
N MET A 126 -5.05 14.72 0.14
CA MET A 126 -6.03 13.82 -0.45
C MET A 126 -6.09 13.97 -1.97
N ALA A 127 -5.96 15.19 -2.51
CA ALA A 127 -5.94 15.43 -3.95
C ALA A 127 -4.77 14.71 -4.64
N ALA A 128 -3.58 14.72 -4.02
CA ALA A 128 -2.38 14.10 -4.56
C ALA A 128 -2.21 12.61 -4.16
N MET A 129 -3.10 12.05 -3.32
CA MET A 129 -3.06 10.65 -2.92
C MET A 129 -3.45 9.72 -4.08
N PRO A 130 -2.64 8.70 -4.43
CA PRO A 130 -3.01 7.69 -5.40
C PRO A 130 -4.36 7.03 -5.04
N PRO A 131 -5.32 6.91 -5.97
CA PRO A 131 -6.66 6.40 -5.68
C PRO A 131 -6.67 5.01 -5.04
N LEU A 132 -5.79 4.12 -5.49
CA LEU A 132 -5.68 2.77 -4.93
C LEU A 132 -5.15 2.81 -3.48
N LEU A 133 -4.10 3.59 -3.22
CA LEU A 133 -3.57 3.78 -1.86
C LEU A 133 -4.64 4.34 -0.93
N ARG A 134 -5.40 5.35 -1.37
CA ARG A 134 -6.53 5.90 -0.62
C ARG A 134 -7.52 4.80 -0.18
N SER A 135 -7.83 3.84 -1.06
CA SER A 135 -8.70 2.72 -0.73
C SER A 135 -8.10 1.82 0.34
N TYR A 136 -6.82 1.44 0.20
CA TYR A 136 -6.10 0.67 1.22
C TYR A 136 -6.16 1.34 2.59
N LEU A 137 -5.82 2.64 2.66
CA LEU A 137 -5.82 3.41 3.92
C LEU A 137 -7.21 3.46 4.56
N ALA A 138 -8.26 3.64 3.76
CA ALA A 138 -9.64 3.65 4.23
C ALA A 138 -10.14 2.26 4.71
N MET A 139 -9.39 1.20 4.43
CA MET A 139 -9.61 -0.15 4.93
C MET A 139 -8.71 -0.52 6.12
N GLY A 140 -7.97 0.44 6.69
CA GLY A 140 -7.01 0.18 7.76
C GLY A 140 -5.61 -0.19 7.28
N GLY A 141 -5.34 0.02 5.99
CA GLY A 141 -4.01 -0.15 5.42
C GLY A 141 -3.01 0.87 5.96
N TRP A 142 -1.74 0.50 5.89
CA TRP A 142 -0.61 1.25 6.41
C TRP A 142 0.56 1.23 5.42
N VAL A 143 1.53 2.11 5.62
CA VAL A 143 2.68 2.30 4.72
C VAL A 143 4.04 2.28 5.44
N SER A 144 5.11 2.11 4.66
CA SER A 144 6.49 2.36 5.11
C SER A 144 6.69 3.81 5.55
N ASP A 145 7.79 4.09 6.27
CA ASP A 145 8.17 5.45 6.72
C ASP A 145 9.01 6.24 5.69
N HIS A 146 9.20 5.64 4.51
CA HIS A 146 9.96 6.17 3.40
C HIS A 146 9.33 5.75 2.07
N ALA A 147 9.53 6.59 1.06
CA ALA A 147 9.26 6.26 -0.32
C ALA A 147 10.56 5.87 -1.03
N VAL A 148 10.50 4.85 -1.89
CA VAL A 148 11.60 4.44 -2.76
C VAL A 148 11.50 5.23 -4.06
N VAL A 149 12.64 5.70 -4.56
CA VAL A 149 12.73 6.35 -5.87
C VAL A 149 13.00 5.28 -6.91
N ASP A 150 12.11 5.16 -7.89
CA ASP A 150 12.21 4.21 -9.01
C ASP A 150 12.33 4.99 -10.32
N ASP A 151 13.57 5.15 -10.78
CA ASP A 151 13.87 5.87 -12.02
C ASP A 151 13.43 5.10 -13.28
N GLN A 152 13.32 3.77 -13.20
CA GLN A 152 12.92 2.94 -14.35
C GLN A 152 11.44 3.12 -14.65
N LEU A 153 10.64 3.26 -13.60
CA LEU A 153 9.19 3.39 -13.71
C LEU A 153 8.73 4.85 -13.60
N ASN A 154 9.66 5.79 -13.36
CA ASN A 154 9.40 7.19 -13.11
C ASN A 154 8.36 7.38 -11.99
N THR A 155 8.62 6.75 -10.84
CA THR A 155 7.72 6.80 -9.68
C THR A 155 8.47 6.96 -8.36
N LEU A 156 7.74 7.49 -7.38
CA LEU A 156 8.01 7.24 -5.96
C LEU A 156 7.06 6.14 -5.51
N HIS A 157 7.51 5.15 -4.75
CA HIS A 157 6.57 4.17 -4.19
C HIS A 157 6.78 3.93 -2.70
N VAL A 158 5.69 3.64 -2.00
CA VAL A 158 5.69 3.25 -0.59
C VAL A 158 5.24 1.80 -0.46
N PHE A 159 5.84 1.06 0.46
CA PHE A 159 5.30 -0.24 0.84
C PHE A 159 3.90 -0.01 1.39
N THR A 160 2.94 -0.84 1.03
CA THR A 160 1.56 -0.78 1.54
C THR A 160 1.19 -2.15 2.07
N GLY A 161 0.68 -2.21 3.30
CA GLY A 161 0.17 -3.43 3.92
C GLY A 161 -1.26 -3.24 4.42
N LEU A 162 -2.07 -4.29 4.36
CA LEU A 162 -3.44 -4.33 4.86
C LEU A 162 -3.71 -5.70 5.48
N GLU A 163 -3.88 -5.72 6.80
CA GLU A 163 -4.37 -6.90 7.50
C GLU A 163 -5.87 -7.03 7.22
N ILE A 164 -6.34 -8.19 6.74
CA ILE A 164 -7.75 -8.40 6.37
C ILE A 164 -8.68 -8.20 7.58
N ARG A 165 -8.21 -8.58 8.77
CA ARG A 165 -8.91 -8.35 10.05
C ARG A 165 -9.08 -6.87 10.42
N ALA A 166 -8.30 -5.97 9.82
CA ALA A 166 -8.41 -4.53 10.06
C ALA A 166 -9.50 -3.86 9.21
N ILE A 167 -10.00 -4.56 8.17
CA ILE A 167 -11.04 -4.03 7.28
C ILE A 167 -12.33 -3.83 8.08
N PRO A 168 -12.91 -2.61 8.12
CA PRO A 168 -14.18 -2.38 8.79
C PRO A 168 -15.29 -3.33 8.27
N PRO A 169 -16.09 -3.97 9.12
CA PRO A 169 -17.06 -4.98 8.70
C PRO A 169 -18.04 -4.52 7.61
N ALA A 170 -18.51 -3.27 7.72
CA ALA A 170 -19.38 -2.66 6.70
C ALA A 170 -18.70 -2.58 5.33
N ARG A 171 -17.41 -2.27 5.30
CA ARG A 171 -16.61 -2.17 4.08
C ARG A 171 -16.31 -3.55 3.50
N ALA A 172 -15.96 -4.52 4.34
CA ALA A 172 -15.79 -5.92 3.92
C ALA A 172 -17.06 -6.47 3.24
N LYS A 173 -18.24 -6.19 3.79
CA LYS A 173 -19.52 -6.59 3.19
C LYS A 173 -19.72 -5.97 1.80
N LEU A 174 -19.44 -4.68 1.62
CA LEU A 174 -19.55 -4.00 0.32
C LEU A 174 -18.58 -4.58 -0.72
N LEU A 175 -17.35 -4.90 -0.33
CA LEU A 175 -16.36 -5.50 -1.22
C LEU A 175 -16.76 -6.90 -1.68
N ARG A 176 -17.37 -7.70 -0.80
CA ARG A 176 -17.90 -9.02 -1.17
C ARG A 176 -19.09 -8.90 -2.11
N ALA A 177 -20.00 -7.96 -1.83
CA ALA A 177 -21.16 -7.72 -2.69
C ALA A 177 -20.77 -7.21 -4.09
N ALA A 178 -19.74 -6.37 -4.19
CA ALA A 178 -19.21 -5.93 -5.48
C ALA A 178 -18.56 -7.06 -6.30
N GLY A 179 -18.26 -8.18 -5.65
CA GLY A 179 -17.74 -9.37 -6.27
C GLY A 179 -18.75 -10.49 -6.48
N ALA A 180 -20.00 -10.35 -6.04
CA ALA A 180 -21.06 -11.32 -6.36
C ALA A 180 -21.56 -11.11 -7.80
#